data_AF-A0A7D9HHV4-F1
#
_entry.id   AF-A0A7D9HHV4-F1
#
_cell.length_a   1.000
_cell.length_b   1.000
_cell.length_c   1.000
_cell.angle_alpha   90.00
_cell.angle_beta   90.00
_cell.angle_gamma   90.00
#
_symmetry.space_group_name_H-M   'P 1'
#
loop_
_entity.id
_entity.type
_entity.pdbx_description
1 polymer ?
#
loop_
_entity_poly.entity_id
_entity_poly.type
_entity_poly.pdbx_seq_one_letter_code
_entity_poly.pdbx_strand_id
1 'polypeptide(L)'
;GTATSSNNTIEVERCLGIEAARVTIINEIVYTMTNHGMSIDARHVMLLADLMSFKGEILGITRFGLAKMKESVLMLASPGVSECIIMGIPMAIGTGMFSLLNKYPFI
;
A
#
# COMPACT_ATOMS: atom_id res chain seq x y z
N GLY A 1 3.38 30.66 -11.05
CA GLY A 1 2.50 29.49 -10.97
C GLY A 1 3.02 28.48 -9.99
N THR A 2 3.13 28.85 -8.71
CA THR A 2 3.67 27.98 -7.64
C THR A 2 2.57 27.31 -6.80
N ALA A 3 1.30 27.57 -7.11
CA ALA A 3 0.14 27.12 -6.34
C ALA A 3 -0.95 26.49 -7.23
N THR A 4 -0.58 25.93 -8.37
CA THR A 4 -1.52 25.25 -9.27
C THR A 4 -1.65 23.78 -8.86
N SER A 5 -2.86 23.34 -8.57
CA SER A 5 -3.19 21.93 -8.35
C SER A 5 -4.02 21.38 -9.51
N SER A 6 -3.95 20.07 -9.74
CA SER A 6 -4.80 19.34 -10.70
C SER A 6 -5.38 18.12 -10.00
N ASN A 7 -6.61 17.77 -10.35
CA ASN A 7 -7.28 16.56 -9.86
C ASN A 7 -6.87 15.30 -10.64
N ASN A 8 -6.14 15.47 -11.75
CA ASN A 8 -5.63 14.36 -12.55
C ASN A 8 -4.25 13.93 -12.04
N THR A 9 -4.22 12.86 -11.26
CA THR A 9 -2.99 12.35 -10.63
C THR A 9 -1.94 11.92 -11.66
N ILE A 10 -2.33 11.41 -12.82
CA ILE A 10 -1.42 10.97 -13.89
C ILE A 10 -0.75 12.18 -14.56
N GLU A 11 -1.47 13.27 -14.74
CA GLU A 11 -0.91 14.51 -15.26
C GLU A 11 0.06 15.13 -14.25
N VAL A 12 -0.33 15.16 -12.98
CA VAL A 12 0.52 15.64 -11.88
C VAL A 12 1.82 14.85 -11.81
N GLU A 13 1.78 13.53 -11.94
CA GLU A 13 2.97 12.68 -12.00
C GLU A 13 3.91 13.11 -13.13
N ARG A 14 3.37 13.30 -14.34
CA ARG A 14 4.16 13.64 -15.54
C ARG A 14 4.78 15.02 -15.46
N CYS A 15 4.11 15.98 -14.84
CA CYS A 15 4.56 17.37 -14.77
C CYS A 15 5.39 17.68 -13.51
N LEU A 16 4.99 17.15 -12.35
CA LEU A 16 5.54 17.50 -11.04
C LEU A 16 6.27 16.33 -10.36
N GLY A 17 6.12 15.10 -10.86
CA GLY A 17 6.77 13.91 -10.34
C GLY A 17 5.89 13.07 -9.39
N ILE A 18 6.41 11.89 -9.05
CA ILE A 18 5.66 10.87 -8.30
C ILE A 18 5.28 11.31 -6.89
N GLU A 19 6.14 12.08 -6.22
CA GLU A 19 5.90 12.56 -4.85
C GLU A 19 4.81 13.64 -4.81
N ALA A 20 4.78 14.52 -5.81
CA ALA A 20 3.70 15.50 -5.95
C ALA A 20 2.36 14.79 -6.18
N ALA A 21 2.36 13.73 -7.00
CA ALA A 21 1.13 12.97 -7.24
C ALA A 21 0.66 12.17 -6.03
N ARG A 22 1.59 11.65 -5.21
CA ARG A 22 1.28 11.02 -3.92
C ARG A 22 0.56 11.99 -2.98
N VAL A 23 1.03 13.23 -2.88
CA VAL A 23 0.38 14.28 -2.08
C VAL A 23 -0.99 14.64 -2.66
N THR A 24 -1.13 14.73 -3.98
CA THR A 24 -2.43 14.96 -4.64
C THR A 24 -3.44 13.86 -4.31
N ILE A 25 -3.03 12.58 -4.35
CA ILE A 25 -3.90 11.44 -3.98
C ILE A 25 -4.40 11.58 -2.54
N ILE A 26 -3.51 11.92 -1.60
CA ILE A 26 -3.89 12.10 -0.19
C ILE A 26 -4.93 13.22 -0.05
N ASN A 27 -4.68 14.38 -0.67
CA ASN A 27 -5.57 15.53 -0.59
C ASN A 27 -6.94 15.25 -1.20
N GLU A 28 -6.99 14.59 -2.37
CA GLU A 28 -8.25 14.26 -3.05
C GLU A 28 -9.10 13.25 -2.26
N ILE A 29 -8.47 12.23 -1.68
CA ILE A 29 -9.18 11.24 -0.86
C ILE A 29 -9.72 11.90 0.41
N VAL A 30 -8.91 12.69 1.11
CA VAL A 30 -9.35 13.40 2.32
C VAL A 30 -10.47 14.38 2.00
N TYR A 31 -10.36 15.13 0.91
CA TYR A 31 -11.40 16.06 0.44
C TYR A 31 -12.71 15.32 0.17
N THR A 32 -12.67 14.24 -0.60
CA THR A 32 -13.85 13.45 -0.96
C THR A 32 -14.50 12.81 0.27
N MET A 33 -13.72 12.21 1.16
CA MET A 33 -14.23 11.54 2.36
C MET A 33 -14.86 12.53 3.34
N THR A 34 -14.25 13.70 3.52
CA THR A 34 -14.80 14.78 4.37
C THR A 34 -16.12 15.31 3.80
N ASN A 35 -16.21 15.48 2.47
CA ASN A 35 -17.45 15.91 1.81
C ASN A 35 -18.61 14.92 1.97
N HIS A 36 -18.31 13.63 2.14
CA HIS A 36 -19.29 12.60 2.43
C HIS A 36 -19.55 12.40 3.94
N GLY A 37 -18.96 13.23 4.81
CA GLY A 37 -19.12 13.12 6.27
C GLY A 37 -18.38 11.94 6.91
N MET A 38 -17.42 11.35 6.19
CA MET A 38 -16.59 10.26 6.70
C MET A 38 -15.27 10.81 7.26
N SER A 39 -14.99 10.49 8.52
CA SER A 39 -13.72 10.83 9.16
C SER A 39 -12.77 9.64 9.10
N ILE A 40 -11.68 9.78 8.36
CA ILE A 40 -10.61 8.77 8.24
C ILE A 40 -9.31 9.37 8.77
N ASP A 41 -8.60 8.60 9.58
CA ASP A 41 -7.26 8.98 10.05
C ASP A 41 -6.28 9.07 8.88
N ALA A 42 -5.51 10.16 8.83
CA ALA A 42 -4.56 10.44 7.74
C ALA A 42 -3.57 9.30 7.49
N ARG A 43 -3.20 8.50 8.51
CA ARG A 43 -2.28 7.37 8.36
C ARG A 43 -2.79 6.30 7.40
N HIS A 44 -4.10 6.06 7.34
CA HIS A 44 -4.68 5.10 6.40
C HIS A 44 -4.60 5.61 4.96
N VAL A 45 -4.86 6.90 4.76
CA VAL A 45 -4.78 7.52 3.43
C VAL A 45 -3.33 7.62 2.95
N MET A 46 -2.40 7.95 3.86
CA MET A 46 -0.97 7.95 3.56
C MET A 46 -0.49 6.56 3.14
N LEU A 47 -0.85 5.51 3.90
CA LEU A 47 -0.49 4.14 3.55
C LEU A 47 -1.04 3.73 2.16
N LEU A 48 -2.27 4.12 1.85
CA LEU A 48 -2.87 3.88 0.53
C LEU A 48 -2.12 4.62 -0.57
N ALA A 49 -1.77 5.89 -0.37
CA ALA A 49 -1.02 6.68 -1.33
C ALA A 49 0.38 6.10 -1.58
N ASP A 50 1.08 5.71 -0.51
CA ASP A 50 2.40 5.08 -0.60
C ASP A 50 2.32 3.74 -1.33
N LEU A 51 1.29 2.93 -1.07
CA LEU A 51 1.01 1.70 -1.81
C LEU A 51 0.78 1.97 -3.30
N MET A 52 0.15 3.07 -3.68
CA MET A 52 -0.07 3.42 -5.08
C MET A 52 1.18 3.97 -5.77
N SER A 53 2.16 4.53 -5.03
CA SER A 53 3.32 5.24 -5.60
C SER A 53 4.67 4.54 -5.42
N PHE A 54 4.80 3.48 -4.61
CA PHE A 54 6.10 2.89 -4.25
C PHE A 54 6.91 2.32 -5.44
N LYS A 55 6.26 1.97 -6.55
CA LYS A 55 6.93 1.44 -7.76
C LYS A 55 7.57 2.53 -8.63
N GLY A 56 7.38 3.80 -8.30
CA GLY A 56 7.86 4.93 -9.11
C GLY A 56 6.94 5.34 -10.25
N GLU A 57 5.77 4.71 -10.36
CA GLU A 57 4.64 5.10 -11.21
C GLU A 57 3.35 5.01 -10.38
N ILE A 58 2.29 5.73 -10.77
CA ILE A 58 1.00 5.61 -10.07
C ILE A 58 0.29 4.34 -10.53
N LEU A 59 0.13 3.39 -9.62
CA LEU A 59 -0.62 2.17 -9.83
C LEU A 59 -1.98 2.24 -9.13
N GLY A 60 -3.06 2.16 -9.91
CA GLY A 60 -4.42 2.06 -9.39
C GLY A 60 -4.74 0.65 -8.88
N ILE A 61 -5.68 0.54 -7.94
CA ILE A 61 -6.22 -0.74 -7.44
C ILE A 61 -7.16 -1.34 -8.49
N THR A 62 -6.58 -1.80 -9.59
CA THR A 62 -7.26 -2.44 -10.72
C THR A 62 -6.59 -3.77 -11.04
N ARG A 63 -7.21 -4.65 -11.83
CA ARG A 63 -6.61 -5.96 -12.21
C ARG A 63 -5.16 -5.84 -12.70
N PHE A 64 -4.90 -4.85 -13.56
CA PHE A 64 -3.57 -4.63 -14.13
C PHE A 64 -2.61 -3.96 -13.15
N GLY A 65 -3.09 -2.99 -12.37
CA GLY A 65 -2.28 -2.33 -11.34
C GLY A 65 -1.89 -3.27 -10.21
N LEU A 66 -2.82 -4.10 -9.72
CA LEU A 66 -2.58 -5.11 -8.70
C LEU A 66 -1.56 -6.17 -9.16
N ALA A 67 -1.62 -6.61 -10.42
CA ALA A 67 -0.63 -7.52 -10.96
C ALA A 67 0.79 -6.93 -10.90
N LYS A 68 0.95 -5.65 -11.28
CA LYS A 68 2.24 -4.92 -11.19
C LYS A 68 2.70 -4.69 -9.75
N MET A 69 1.77 -4.48 -8.82
CA MET A 69 2.07 -4.32 -7.39
C MET A 69 2.51 -5.63 -6.73
N LYS A 70 1.93 -6.76 -7.16
CA LYS A 70 2.16 -8.10 -6.61
C LYS A 70 3.61 -8.58 -6.81
N GLU A 71 4.29 -8.13 -7.87
CA GLU A 71 5.72 -8.41 -8.14
C GLU A 71 6.67 -7.59 -7.25
N SER A 72 6.52 -7.69 -5.92
CA SER A 72 7.50 -7.18 -4.98
C SER A 72 8.41 -8.32 -4.51
N VAL A 73 9.70 -8.04 -4.34
CA VAL A 73 10.71 -9.00 -3.86
C VAL A 73 10.26 -9.66 -2.54
N LEU A 74 9.49 -8.95 -1.73
CA LEU A 74 8.93 -9.44 -0.48
C LEU A 74 7.93 -10.60 -0.69
N MET A 75 7.13 -10.56 -1.76
CA MET A 75 6.17 -11.63 -2.06
C MET A 75 6.84 -12.87 -2.69
N LEU A 76 8.04 -12.72 -3.24
CA LEU A 76 8.87 -13.85 -3.66
C LEU A 76 9.52 -14.54 -2.44
N ALA A 77 9.83 -13.77 -1.40
CA ALA A 77 10.46 -14.30 -0.18
C ALA A 77 9.46 -15.02 0.75
N SER A 78 8.17 -14.72 0.67
CA SER A 78 7.14 -15.39 1.47
C SER A 78 5.78 -15.44 0.75
N PRO A 79 5.07 -16.57 0.79
CA PRO A 79 3.72 -16.66 0.24
C PRO A 79 2.80 -15.63 0.90
N GLY A 80 1.93 -15.01 0.10
CA GLY A 80 0.95 -14.05 0.59
C GLY A 80 -0.03 -14.69 1.58
N VAL A 81 -0.72 -13.84 2.35
CA VAL A 81 -1.71 -14.30 3.35
C VAL A 81 -2.77 -15.22 2.75
N SER A 82 -3.22 -14.94 1.53
CA SER A 82 -4.17 -15.76 0.77
C SER A 82 -3.64 -17.16 0.49
N GLU A 83 -2.40 -17.26 0.02
CA GLU A 83 -1.75 -18.52 -0.33
C GLU A 83 -1.54 -19.38 0.92
N CYS A 84 -1.14 -18.77 2.05
CA CYS A 84 -0.99 -19.47 3.32
C CYS A 84 -2.31 -20.05 3.84
N ILE A 85 -3.41 -19.30 3.72
CA ILE A 85 -4.75 -19.77 4.12
C ILE A 85 -5.17 -20.96 3.26
N ILE A 86 -4.95 -20.91 1.94
CA ILE A 86 -5.31 -22.00 1.02
C ILE A 86 -4.49 -23.27 1.31
N MET A 87 -3.21 -23.12 1.66
CA MET A 87 -2.31 -24.25 1.95
C MET A 87 -2.39 -24.74 3.39
N GLY A 88 -3.11 -24.04 4.28
CA GLY A 88 -3.21 -24.39 5.71
C GLY A 88 -1.91 -24.19 6.50
N ILE A 89 -1.00 -23.33 6.01
CA ILE A 89 0.26 -23.01 6.69
C ILE A 89 0.12 -21.71 7.51
N PRO A 90 0.86 -21.56 8.63
CA PRO A 90 0.82 -20.32 9.42
C PRO A 90 1.28 -19.13 8.58
N MET A 91 0.53 -18.03 8.64
CA MET A 91 0.85 -16.79 7.93
C MET A 91 2.05 -16.09 8.58
N ALA A 92 2.98 -15.57 7.77
CA ALA A 92 4.15 -14.80 8.25
C ALA A 92 3.77 -13.35 8.67
N ILE A 93 2.66 -13.18 9.39
CA ILE A 93 2.20 -11.90 9.93
C ILE A 93 1.58 -12.10 11.31
N GLY A 94 1.70 -11.10 12.19
CA GLY A 94 1.17 -11.17 13.56
C GLY A 94 1.88 -12.25 14.37
N THR A 95 1.11 -13.20 14.92
CA THR A 95 1.65 -14.30 15.76
C THR A 95 2.53 -15.28 14.99
N GLY A 96 2.32 -15.44 13.68
CA GLY A 96 3.16 -16.29 12.85
C GLY A 96 4.43 -15.61 12.33
N MET A 97 4.68 -14.33 12.69
CA MET A 97 5.91 -13.62 12.33
C MET A 97 7.14 -14.12 13.09
N PHE A 98 6.94 -14.73 14.27
CA PHE A 98 8.03 -15.20 15.12
C PHE A 98 7.88 -16.69 15.43
N SER A 99 8.97 -17.43 15.27
CA SER A 99 9.03 -18.83 15.68
C SER A 99 9.49 -18.90 17.14
N LEU A 100 8.75 -19.63 17.97
CA LEU A 100 9.17 -19.93 19.32
C LEU A 100 10.28 -20.99 19.28
N LEU A 101 11.45 -20.63 19.82
CA LEU A 101 12.57 -21.54 19.98
C LEU A 101 12.63 -21.98 21.44
N ASN A 102 12.55 -23.29 21.69
CA ASN A 102 12.75 -23.83 23.03
C ASN A 102 14.26 -23.83 23.36
N LYS A 103 14.65 -23.12 24.42
CA LYS A 103 16.06 -22.91 24.77
C LYS A 103 16.72 -24.01 25.61
N TYR A 104 15.98 -25.03 26.05
CA TYR A 104 16.54 -26.15 26.81
C TYR A 104 15.84 -27.47 26.46
N PRO A 105 16.56 -28.56 26.18
CA PRO A 105 15.96 -29.89 26.24
C PRO A 105 15.60 -30.15 27.71
N PHE A 106 14.32 -30.36 27.98
CA PHE A 106 13.90 -30.95 29.26
C PHE A 106 14.58 -32.33 29.36
N ILE A 107 15.31 -32.54 30.45
CA ILE A 107 15.76 -33.87 30.89
C ILE A 107 14.54 -34.76 31.10
#